data_AF-A0A2D6PT34-F1
#
_entry.id   AF-A0A2D6PT34-F1
#
_cell.length_a   1.000
_cell.length_b   1.000
_cell.length_c   1.000
_cell.angle_alpha   90.00
_cell.angle_beta   90.00
_cell.angle_gamma   90.00
#
_symmetry.space_group_name_H-M   'P 1'
#
loop_
_entity.id
_entity.type
_entity.pdbx_description
1 polymer ?
#
loop_
_entity_poly.entity_id
_entity_poly.type
_entity_poly.pdbx_seq_one_letter_code
_entity_poly.pdbx_strand_id
1 'polypeptide(L)'
;MANTTDVLIREHRIIEKVLECLEVLADRAGTDDFDVAVAHQVIRFVRRYADVCHHSKEEGQLFPALEKKGFDADVGPTATMREEHTELRALTTAMAGALEGPSVGWRHAAFASNARRFAAYLADHIRKEDHCLFPMAATILTEDEHAALVESFRAFEAETFAPGEIAELEELPNELRIALELPSDSREFDRTNPHCCGAGDVAPSTPGTNGPGGPFP
;
A
#
# COMPACT_ATOMS: atom_id res chain seq x y z
N MET A 1 11.73 6.51 -23.75
CA MET A 1 12.59 6.75 -22.57
C MET A 1 11.93 6.11 -21.35
N ALA A 2 12.58 6.05 -20.18
CA ALA A 2 11.96 5.46 -18.99
C ALA A 2 10.83 6.36 -18.47
N ASN A 3 9.62 5.81 -18.31
CA ASN A 3 8.48 6.52 -17.73
C ASN A 3 8.56 6.44 -16.21
N THR A 4 8.32 7.57 -15.53
CA THR A 4 8.32 7.65 -14.06
C THR A 4 7.32 6.68 -13.43
N THR A 5 6.13 6.51 -14.04
CA THR A 5 5.11 5.60 -13.52
C THR A 5 5.53 4.14 -13.67
N ASP A 6 6.31 3.80 -14.69
CA ASP A 6 6.83 2.44 -14.85
C ASP A 6 7.83 2.09 -13.75
N VAL A 7 8.54 3.07 -13.19
CA VAL A 7 9.41 2.86 -12.03
C VAL A 7 8.55 2.49 -10.81
N LEU A 8 7.56 3.31 -10.48
CA LEU A 8 6.68 3.11 -9.33
C LEU A 8 5.87 1.81 -9.45
N ILE A 9 5.34 1.50 -10.64
CA ILE A 9 4.64 0.23 -10.89
C ILE A 9 5.58 -0.97 -10.66
N ARG A 10 6.87 -0.90 -11.04
CA ARG A 10 7.80 -2.00 -10.75
C ARG A 10 8.03 -2.16 -9.25
N GLU A 11 8.13 -1.06 -8.51
CA GLU A 11 8.23 -1.08 -7.05
C GLU A 11 6.98 -1.68 -6.41
N HIS A 12 5.78 -1.38 -6.92
CA HIS A 12 4.53 -2.04 -6.51
C HIS A 12 4.60 -3.56 -6.66
N ARG A 13 5.14 -4.08 -7.77
CA ARG A 13 5.29 -5.53 -7.95
C ARG A 13 6.21 -6.18 -6.92
N ILE A 14 7.17 -5.42 -6.37
CA ILE A 14 8.06 -5.89 -5.30
C ILE A 14 7.32 -5.82 -3.95
N ILE A 15 6.59 -4.73 -3.70
CA ILE A 15 5.79 -4.52 -2.49
C ILE A 15 4.69 -5.59 -2.34
N GLU A 16 3.99 -5.93 -3.43
CA GLU A 16 2.95 -6.97 -3.45
C GLU A 16 3.47 -8.33 -2.98
N LYS A 17 4.71 -8.71 -3.31
CA LYS A 17 5.31 -9.96 -2.81
C LYS A 17 5.45 -9.98 -1.29
N VAL A 18 5.69 -8.83 -0.66
CA VAL A 18 5.75 -8.70 0.80
C VAL A 18 4.36 -8.72 1.41
N LEU A 19 3.34 -8.21 0.70
CA LEU A 19 1.95 -8.36 1.14
C LEU A 19 1.55 -9.85 1.21
N GLU A 20 1.92 -10.66 0.23
CA GLU A 20 1.69 -12.13 0.29
C GLU A 20 2.36 -12.75 1.52
N CYS A 21 3.59 -12.34 1.85
CA CYS A 21 4.30 -12.81 3.04
C CYS A 21 3.57 -12.38 4.33
N LEU A 22 3.10 -11.13 4.38
CA LEU A 22 2.40 -10.56 5.52
C LEU A 22 1.06 -11.26 5.78
N GLU A 23 0.31 -11.61 4.73
CA GLU A 23 -0.94 -12.37 4.84
C GLU A 23 -0.70 -13.75 5.44
N VAL A 24 0.32 -14.47 4.98
CA VAL A 24 0.67 -15.78 5.53
C VAL A 24 1.14 -15.68 6.99
N LEU A 25 1.94 -14.67 7.35
CA LEU A 25 2.27 -14.41 8.75
C LEU A 25 1.02 -14.14 9.60
N ALA A 26 0.05 -13.37 9.08
CA ALA A 26 -1.19 -13.10 9.77
C ALA A 26 -2.07 -14.34 9.92
N ASP A 27 -2.01 -15.31 8.99
CA ASP A 27 -2.67 -16.61 9.09
C ASP A 27 -2.00 -17.54 10.11
N ARG A 28 -0.66 -17.50 10.20
CA ARG A 28 0.11 -18.28 11.16
C ARG A 28 0.09 -17.70 12.56
N ALA A 29 -0.35 -16.46 12.74
CA ALA A 29 -0.38 -15.80 14.03
C ALA A 29 -1.19 -16.59 15.08
N GLY A 30 -0.52 -16.92 16.19
CA GLY A 30 -1.12 -17.72 17.27
C GLY A 30 -0.84 -19.23 17.16
N THR A 31 -0.11 -19.65 16.12
CA THR A 31 0.42 -21.00 15.96
C THR A 31 1.92 -21.04 16.27
N ASP A 32 2.50 -22.24 16.35
CA ASP A 32 3.95 -22.43 16.51
C ASP A 32 4.74 -22.01 15.24
N ASP A 33 4.06 -21.85 14.10
CA ASP A 33 4.65 -21.43 12.83
C ASP A 33 4.75 -19.89 12.68
N PHE A 34 4.37 -19.12 13.71
CA PHE A 34 4.51 -17.67 13.70
C PHE A 34 5.95 -17.25 13.99
N ASP A 35 6.65 -16.78 12.96
CA ASP A 35 8.02 -16.29 13.09
C ASP A 35 8.06 -14.76 13.32
N VAL A 36 8.37 -14.37 14.56
CA VAL A 36 8.53 -12.97 14.99
C VAL A 36 9.67 -12.27 14.26
N ALA A 37 10.76 -12.98 13.94
CA ALA A 37 11.89 -12.39 13.23
C ALA A 37 11.51 -12.06 11.78
N VAL A 38 10.77 -12.94 11.11
CA VAL A 38 10.21 -12.67 9.77
C VAL A 38 9.23 -11.50 9.82
N ALA A 39 8.37 -11.41 10.86
CA ALA A 39 7.49 -10.26 11.06
C ALA A 39 8.25 -8.93 11.19
N HIS A 40 9.37 -8.90 11.93
CA HIS A 40 10.22 -7.72 12.00
C HIS A 40 10.87 -7.37 10.65
N GLN A 41 11.28 -8.35 9.86
CA GLN A 41 11.84 -8.11 8.52
C GLN A 41 10.79 -7.55 7.55
N VAL A 42 9.54 -8.05 7.60
CA VAL A 42 8.42 -7.47 6.84
C VAL A 42 8.19 -6.01 7.23
N ILE A 43 8.15 -5.70 8.53
CA ILE A 43 8.00 -4.32 9.01
C ILE A 43 9.19 -3.44 8.58
N ARG A 44 10.42 -3.98 8.58
CA ARG A 44 11.61 -3.28 8.06
C ARG A 44 11.43 -2.93 6.59
N PHE A 45 11.02 -3.89 5.77
CA PHE A 45 10.76 -3.68 4.35
C PHE A 45 9.70 -2.59 4.14
N VAL A 46 8.54 -2.70 4.81
CA VAL A 46 7.46 -1.72 4.67
C VAL A 46 7.93 -0.32 5.02
N ARG A 47 8.65 -0.15 6.14
CA ARG A 47 9.16 1.17 6.54
C ARG A 47 10.22 1.71 5.59
N ARG A 48 11.18 0.89 5.15
CA ARG A 48 12.33 1.38 4.38
C ARG A 48 12.05 1.46 2.88
N TYR A 49 11.39 0.45 2.33
CA TYR A 49 11.13 0.36 0.90
C TYR A 49 9.77 0.97 0.54
N ALA A 50 8.65 0.44 1.05
CA ALA A 50 7.33 0.95 0.67
C ALA A 50 7.12 2.42 1.07
N ASP A 51 7.60 2.83 2.25
CA ASP A 51 7.39 4.20 2.74
C ASP A 51 8.54 5.16 2.42
N VAL A 52 9.74 4.90 2.95
CA VAL A 52 10.87 5.84 2.77
C VAL A 52 11.40 5.86 1.34
N CYS A 53 11.34 4.77 0.58
CA CYS A 53 11.72 4.79 -0.83
C CYS A 53 10.54 5.21 -1.71
N HIS A 54 9.48 4.41 -1.72
CA HIS A 54 8.41 4.53 -2.70
C HIS A 54 7.46 5.70 -2.43
N HIS A 55 6.72 5.75 -1.30
CA HIS A 55 5.80 6.88 -1.02
C HIS A 55 6.53 8.23 -0.98
N SER A 56 7.80 8.27 -0.56
CA SER A 56 8.56 9.53 -0.49
C SER A 56 8.91 10.10 -1.88
N LYS A 57 9.10 9.25 -2.89
CA LYS A 57 9.23 9.68 -4.30
C LYS A 57 7.93 10.31 -4.78
N GLU A 58 6.81 9.74 -4.37
CA GLU A 58 5.50 10.23 -4.77
C GLU A 58 5.18 11.56 -4.10
N GLU A 59 5.19 11.59 -2.77
CA GLU A 59 4.89 12.78 -1.97
C GLU A 59 5.88 13.93 -2.23
N GLY A 60 7.17 13.60 -2.41
CA GLY A 60 8.24 14.57 -2.56
C GLY A 60 8.47 15.06 -3.99
N GLN A 61 8.04 14.29 -5.01
CA GLN A 61 8.43 14.59 -6.40
C GLN A 61 7.29 14.41 -7.40
N LEU A 62 6.61 13.24 -7.44
CA LEU A 62 5.54 13.02 -8.42
C LEU A 62 4.31 13.90 -8.13
N PHE A 63 3.77 13.86 -6.91
CA PHE A 63 2.57 14.63 -6.57
C PHE A 63 2.78 16.14 -6.75
N PRO A 64 3.91 16.75 -6.31
CA PRO A 64 4.20 18.15 -6.61
C PRO A 64 4.30 18.45 -8.12
N ALA A 65 4.77 17.50 -8.94
CA ALA A 65 4.78 17.68 -10.39
C ALA A 65 3.37 17.68 -10.99
N LEU A 66 2.49 16.79 -10.51
CA LEU A 66 1.08 16.74 -10.93
C LEU A 66 0.29 17.97 -10.46
N GLU A 67 0.57 18.48 -9.26
CA GLU A 67 -0.06 19.69 -8.72
C GLU A 67 0.29 20.94 -9.53
N LYS A 68 1.54 21.04 -10.00
CA LYS A 68 1.94 22.08 -10.97
C LYS A 68 1.19 21.99 -12.31
N LYS A 69 0.60 20.83 -12.61
CA LYS A 69 -0.24 20.60 -13.80
C LYS A 69 -1.73 20.79 -13.54
N GLY A 70 -2.11 21.23 -12.34
CA GLY A 70 -3.49 21.58 -11.99
C GLY A 70 -4.23 20.55 -11.16
N PHE A 71 -3.55 19.53 -10.63
CA PHE A 71 -4.10 18.75 -9.52
C PHE A 71 -4.15 19.63 -8.28
N ASP A 72 -5.21 19.50 -7.49
CA ASP A 72 -5.33 20.21 -6.22
C ASP A 72 -4.58 19.42 -5.13
N ALA A 73 -3.82 20.11 -4.29
CA ALA A 73 -3.00 19.49 -3.26
C ALA A 73 -3.82 19.12 -2.01
N ASP A 74 -4.94 19.82 -1.78
CA ASP A 74 -5.78 19.68 -0.60
C ASP A 74 -7.01 18.79 -0.87
N VAL A 75 -7.37 18.57 -2.14
CA VAL A 75 -8.47 17.68 -2.55
C VAL A 75 -8.13 16.87 -3.80
N GLY A 76 -8.76 15.71 -3.95
CA GLY A 76 -8.60 14.87 -5.14
C GLY A 76 -7.45 13.86 -5.02
N PRO A 77 -6.96 13.32 -6.15
CA PRO A 77 -6.17 12.07 -6.13
C PRO A 77 -4.90 12.14 -5.29
N THR A 78 -4.09 13.20 -5.43
CA THR A 78 -2.83 13.33 -4.67
C THR A 78 -3.08 13.58 -3.18
N ALA A 79 -4.15 14.30 -2.82
CA ALA A 79 -4.57 14.47 -1.43
C ALA A 79 -5.02 13.13 -0.82
N THR A 80 -5.85 12.37 -1.53
CA THR A 80 -6.30 11.03 -1.09
C THR A 80 -5.13 10.07 -0.91
N MET A 81 -4.16 10.02 -1.84
CA MET A 81 -2.99 9.12 -1.67
C MET A 81 -2.17 9.47 -0.42
N ARG A 82 -1.98 10.76 -0.10
CA ARG A 82 -1.29 11.17 1.14
C ARG A 82 -2.03 10.78 2.42
N GLU A 83 -3.36 10.88 2.41
CA GLU A 83 -4.18 10.39 3.52
C GLU A 83 -4.01 8.88 3.69
N GLU A 84 -3.99 8.14 2.58
CA GLU A 84 -3.79 6.69 2.60
C GLU A 84 -2.38 6.30 3.08
N HIS A 85 -1.33 7.01 2.64
CA HIS A 85 0.03 6.84 3.17
C HIS A 85 0.08 7.06 4.69
N THR A 86 -0.67 8.05 5.19
CA THR A 86 -0.74 8.32 6.64
C THR A 86 -1.35 7.14 7.40
N GLU A 87 -2.45 6.57 6.91
CA GLU A 87 -3.05 5.37 7.51
C GLU A 87 -2.12 4.15 7.43
N LEU A 88 -1.42 3.97 6.30
CA LEU A 88 -0.42 2.89 6.12
C LEU A 88 0.74 3.01 7.12
N ARG A 89 1.25 4.24 7.36
CA ARG A 89 2.28 4.50 8.39
C ARG A 89 1.75 4.20 9.80
N ALA A 90 0.48 4.54 10.08
CA ALA A 90 -0.16 4.25 11.36
C ALA A 90 -0.31 2.74 11.60
N LEU A 91 -0.79 2.00 10.60
CA LEU A 91 -0.91 0.54 10.63
C LEU A 91 0.46 -0.14 10.78
N THR A 92 1.49 0.36 10.10
CA THR A 92 2.88 -0.12 10.27
C THR A 92 3.38 0.07 11.69
N THR A 93 3.08 1.22 12.30
CA THR A 93 3.42 1.48 13.71
C THR A 93 2.65 0.56 14.65
N ALA A 94 1.37 0.30 14.38
CA ALA A 94 0.55 -0.60 15.17
C ALA A 94 1.04 -2.06 15.08
N MET A 95 1.44 -2.54 13.89
CA MET A 95 2.06 -3.86 13.73
C MET A 95 3.35 -3.99 14.54
N ALA A 96 4.23 -3.00 14.48
CA ALA A 96 5.47 -3.01 15.26
C ALA A 96 5.20 -2.98 16.77
N GLY A 97 4.30 -2.12 17.23
CA GLY A 97 3.92 -2.05 18.64
C GLY A 97 3.24 -3.33 19.14
N ALA A 98 2.51 -4.03 18.27
CA ALA A 98 1.90 -5.31 18.61
C ALA A 98 2.94 -6.37 18.97
N LEU A 99 4.12 -6.38 18.34
CA LEU A 99 5.20 -7.32 18.65
C LEU A 99 5.84 -7.09 20.04
N GLU A 100 5.62 -5.93 20.66
CA GLU A 100 6.14 -5.57 21.99
C GLU A 100 5.11 -5.76 23.12
N GLY A 101 3.95 -6.32 22.80
CA GLY A 101 2.83 -6.45 23.73
C GLY A 101 3.05 -7.35 24.96
N PRO A 102 2.12 -7.31 25.93
CA PRO A 102 2.29 -7.87 27.27
C PRO A 102 2.25 -9.40 27.35
N SER A 103 1.70 -10.08 26.33
CA SER A 103 1.62 -11.55 26.30
C SER A 103 1.67 -12.05 24.86
N VAL A 104 2.19 -13.27 24.67
CA VAL A 104 2.31 -13.92 23.34
C VAL A 104 0.98 -13.91 22.58
N GLY A 105 -0.11 -14.34 23.23
CA GLY A 105 -1.43 -14.39 22.62
C GLY A 105 -1.96 -13.01 22.20
N TRP A 106 -1.75 -11.98 23.02
CA TRP A 106 -2.13 -10.61 22.65
C TRP A 106 -1.29 -10.11 21.48
N ARG A 107 0.03 -10.34 21.50
CA ARG A 107 0.96 -9.90 20.45
C ARG A 107 0.55 -10.46 19.09
N HIS A 108 0.31 -11.77 19.03
CA HIS A 108 -0.03 -12.45 17.78
C HIS A 108 -1.39 -11.97 17.24
N ALA A 109 -2.41 -11.86 18.09
CA ALA A 109 -3.74 -11.41 17.68
C ALA A 109 -3.74 -9.93 17.21
N ALA A 110 -3.04 -9.06 17.94
CA ALA A 110 -2.91 -7.65 17.58
C ALA A 110 -2.10 -7.46 16.30
N PHE A 111 -1.02 -8.22 16.12
CA PHE A 111 -0.23 -8.19 14.89
C PHE A 111 -1.09 -8.64 13.70
N ALA A 112 -1.75 -9.80 13.78
CA ALA A 112 -2.57 -10.33 12.69
C ALA A 112 -3.70 -9.39 12.27
N SER A 113 -4.37 -8.76 13.24
CA SER A 113 -5.44 -7.79 12.96
C SER A 113 -4.91 -6.58 12.18
N ASN A 114 -3.79 -5.99 12.61
CA ASN A 114 -3.19 -4.85 11.91
C ASN A 114 -2.59 -5.26 10.56
N ALA A 115 -1.98 -6.45 10.48
CA ALA A 115 -1.41 -7.00 9.24
C ALA A 115 -2.45 -7.19 8.14
N ARG A 116 -3.62 -7.77 8.48
CA ARG A 116 -4.72 -7.94 7.51
C ARG A 116 -5.29 -6.60 7.04
N ARG A 117 -5.45 -5.64 7.96
CA ARG A 117 -5.87 -4.27 7.61
C ARG A 117 -4.87 -3.59 6.69
N PHE A 118 -3.57 -3.67 7.02
CA PHE A 118 -2.49 -3.12 6.21
C PHE A 118 -2.47 -3.73 4.81
N ALA A 119 -2.52 -5.06 4.69
CA ALA A 119 -2.47 -5.74 3.41
C ALA A 119 -3.66 -5.36 2.51
N ALA A 120 -4.88 -5.37 3.06
CA ALA A 120 -6.07 -4.97 2.32
C ALA A 120 -6.02 -3.51 1.87
N TYR A 121 -5.55 -2.62 2.75
CA TYR A 121 -5.49 -1.19 2.46
C TYR A 121 -4.41 -0.84 1.44
N LEU A 122 -3.20 -1.40 1.58
CA LEU A 122 -2.10 -1.16 0.64
C LEU A 122 -2.43 -1.73 -0.74
N ALA A 123 -3.10 -2.88 -0.81
CA ALA A 123 -3.51 -3.42 -2.10
C ALA A 123 -4.54 -2.55 -2.83
N ASP A 124 -5.53 -2.01 -2.12
CA ASP A 124 -6.49 -1.08 -2.72
C ASP A 124 -5.82 0.25 -3.11
N HIS A 125 -4.85 0.70 -2.31
CA HIS A 125 -4.01 1.87 -2.61
C HIS A 125 -3.23 1.68 -3.91
N ILE A 126 -2.43 0.61 -4.03
CA ILE A 126 -1.67 0.26 -5.24
C ILE A 126 -2.59 0.19 -6.46
N ARG A 127 -3.78 -0.39 -6.31
CA ARG A 127 -4.78 -0.48 -7.39
C ARG A 127 -5.24 0.90 -7.86
N LYS A 128 -5.51 1.84 -6.95
CA LYS A 128 -5.92 3.22 -7.31
C LYS A 128 -4.81 3.95 -8.05
N GLU A 129 -3.57 3.74 -7.62
CA GLU A 129 -2.44 4.37 -8.29
C GLU A 129 -2.20 3.79 -9.68
N ASP A 130 -2.05 2.47 -9.79
CA ASP A 130 -1.75 1.79 -11.04
C ASP A 130 -2.83 1.97 -12.11
N HIS A 131 -4.09 2.01 -11.70
CA HIS A 131 -5.22 2.03 -12.64
C HIS A 131 -5.91 3.38 -12.78
N CYS A 132 -5.65 4.33 -11.89
CA CYS A 132 -6.30 5.64 -11.91
C CYS A 132 -5.26 6.78 -11.92
N LEU A 133 -4.42 6.92 -10.89
CA LEU A 133 -3.49 8.06 -10.79
C LEU A 133 -2.36 8.03 -11.83
N PHE A 134 -1.68 6.89 -11.99
CA PHE A 134 -0.55 6.76 -12.91
C PHE A 134 -0.95 6.91 -14.38
N PRO A 135 -2.09 6.36 -14.87
CA PRO A 135 -2.59 6.68 -16.21
C PRO A 135 -2.86 8.18 -16.43
N MET A 136 -3.36 8.89 -15.41
CA MET A 136 -3.53 10.35 -15.48
C MET A 136 -2.16 11.06 -15.56
N ALA A 137 -1.19 10.63 -14.74
CA ALA A 137 0.17 11.16 -14.75
C ALA A 137 0.85 10.98 -16.12
N ALA A 138 0.74 9.78 -16.71
CA ALA A 138 1.28 9.47 -18.04
C ALA A 138 0.65 10.30 -19.16
N THR A 139 -0.56 10.83 -18.96
CA THR A 139 -1.24 11.69 -19.95
C THR A 139 -0.84 13.16 -19.80
N ILE A 140 -0.57 13.62 -18.57
CA ILE A 140 -0.40 15.05 -18.27
C ILE A 140 1.06 15.52 -18.28
N LEU A 141 2.00 14.61 -18.01
CA LEU A 141 3.44 14.90 -17.98
C LEU A 141 4.04 14.70 -19.38
N THR A 142 5.01 15.54 -19.72
CA THR A 142 5.78 15.38 -20.96
C THR A 142 6.87 14.31 -20.82
N GLU A 143 7.44 13.85 -21.93
CA GLU A 143 8.57 12.91 -21.90
C GLU A 143 9.78 13.47 -21.13
N ASP A 144 10.07 14.77 -21.28
CA ASP A 144 11.15 15.44 -20.55
C ASP A 144 10.86 15.53 -19.04
N GLU A 145 9.61 15.75 -18.64
CA GLU A 145 9.21 15.78 -17.23
C GLU A 145 9.30 14.39 -16.60
N HIS A 146 8.90 13.35 -17.33
CA HIS A 146 9.12 11.97 -16.90
C HIS A 146 10.60 11.65 -16.73
N ALA A 147 11.45 12.02 -17.70
CA ALA A 147 12.89 11.79 -17.60
C ALA A 147 13.50 12.53 -16.42
N ALA A 148 13.11 13.79 -16.18
CA ALA A 148 13.57 14.58 -15.05
C ALA A 148 13.16 13.96 -13.69
N LEU A 149 11.93 13.46 -13.58
CA LEU A 149 11.46 12.77 -12.38
C LEU A 149 12.23 11.47 -12.12
N VAL A 150 12.52 10.69 -13.16
CA VAL A 150 13.32 9.46 -13.02
C VAL A 150 14.73 9.76 -12.49
N GLU A 151 15.39 10.81 -12.99
CA GLU A 151 16.69 11.21 -12.45
C GLU A 151 16.58 11.74 -11.00
N SER A 152 15.49 12.44 -10.69
CA SER A 152 15.21 12.92 -9.34
C SER A 152 14.94 11.77 -8.34
N PHE A 153 14.29 10.69 -8.78
CA PHE A 153 14.13 9.47 -7.97
C PHE A 153 15.48 8.83 -7.65
N ARG A 154 16.35 8.69 -8.67
CA ARG A 154 17.70 8.13 -8.48
C ARG A 154 18.56 8.98 -7.56
N ALA A 155 18.49 10.30 -7.69
CA ALA A 155 19.22 11.21 -6.82
C ALA A 155 18.75 11.08 -5.37
N PHE A 156 17.43 11.02 -5.15
CA PHE A 156 16.84 10.81 -3.83
C PHE A 156 17.26 9.47 -3.21
N GLU A 157 17.24 8.39 -3.98
CA GLU A 157 17.71 7.08 -3.52
C GLU A 157 19.17 7.12 -3.10
N ALA A 158 20.04 7.71 -3.92
CA ALA A 158 21.47 7.81 -3.66
C ALA A 158 21.80 8.68 -2.42
N GLU A 159 20.95 9.66 -2.10
CA GLU A 159 21.08 10.49 -0.89
C GLU A 159 20.56 9.78 0.36
N THR A 160 19.47 9.02 0.23
CA THR A 160 18.71 8.48 1.36
C THR A 160 19.20 7.10 1.82
N PHE A 161 19.75 6.30 0.91
CA PHE A 161 20.10 4.90 1.15
C PHE A 161 21.60 4.66 1.07
N ALA A 162 22.09 3.76 1.92
CA ALA A 162 23.48 3.35 1.84
C ALA A 162 23.76 2.58 0.53
N PRO A 163 25.01 2.57 0.01
CA PRO A 163 25.34 1.80 -1.18
C PRO A 163 24.93 0.32 -1.03
N GLY A 164 24.07 -0.16 -1.93
CA GLY A 164 23.56 -1.53 -1.95
C GLY A 164 22.31 -1.79 -1.09
N GLU A 165 21.86 -0.84 -0.26
CA GLU A 165 20.70 -1.04 0.63
C GLU A 165 19.39 -1.23 -0.17
N ILE A 166 19.19 -0.47 -1.25
CA ILE A 166 18.01 -0.66 -2.12
C ILE A 166 18.00 -2.07 -2.73
N ALA A 167 19.13 -2.55 -3.25
CA ALA A 167 19.21 -3.88 -3.83
C ALA A 167 18.93 -4.98 -2.79
N GLU A 168 19.41 -4.81 -1.55
CA GLU A 168 19.07 -5.70 -0.43
C GLU A 168 17.56 -5.69 -0.15
N LEU A 169 16.95 -4.51 -0.10
CA LEU A 169 15.51 -4.36 0.12
C LEU A 169 14.69 -4.96 -1.01
N GLU A 170 15.12 -4.82 -2.27
CA GLU A 170 14.44 -5.41 -3.44
C GLU A 170 14.48 -6.94 -3.46
N GLU A 171 15.53 -7.55 -2.91
CA GLU A 171 15.65 -9.01 -2.79
C GLU A 171 14.98 -9.59 -1.54
N LEU A 172 14.85 -8.80 -0.47
CA LEU A 172 14.24 -9.22 0.79
C LEU A 172 12.88 -9.92 0.63
N PRO A 173 11.93 -9.47 -0.23
CA PRO A 173 10.69 -10.20 -0.48
C PRO A 173 10.92 -11.65 -0.93
N ASN A 174 11.93 -11.92 -1.76
CA ASN A 174 12.23 -13.27 -2.21
C ASN A 174 12.77 -14.13 -1.04
N GLU A 175 13.62 -13.56 -0.20
CA GLU A 175 14.13 -14.23 1.01
C GLU A 175 13.00 -14.55 2.00
N LEU A 176 12.08 -13.62 2.21
CA LEU A 176 10.91 -13.79 3.08
C LEU A 176 9.98 -14.90 2.56
N ARG A 177 9.74 -14.95 1.25
CA ARG A 177 8.95 -16.02 0.63
C ARG A 177 9.58 -17.39 0.86
N ILE A 178 10.90 -17.50 0.75
CA ILE A 178 11.63 -18.75 1.03
C ILE A 178 11.49 -19.12 2.51
N ALA A 179 11.68 -18.16 3.42
CA ALA A 179 11.53 -18.39 4.86
C ALA A 179 10.11 -18.83 5.25
N LEU A 180 9.10 -18.38 4.51
CA LEU A 180 7.70 -18.75 4.72
C LEU A 180 7.25 -19.98 3.91
N GLU A 181 8.14 -20.60 3.14
CA GLU A 181 7.86 -21.77 2.29
C GLU A 181 6.75 -21.49 1.25
N LEU A 182 6.69 -20.26 0.73
CA LEU A 182 5.71 -19.89 -0.29
C LEU A 182 6.10 -20.46 -1.67
N PRO A 183 5.11 -20.90 -2.48
CA PRO A 183 5.38 -21.38 -3.83
C PRO A 183 6.02 -20.29 -4.69
N SER A 184 6.80 -20.69 -5.69
CA SER A 184 7.54 -19.76 -6.55
C SER A 184 6.63 -18.83 -7.38
N ASP A 185 5.41 -19.30 -7.69
CA ASP A 185 4.41 -18.52 -8.41
C ASP A 185 3.58 -17.66 -7.44
N SER A 186 3.63 -16.34 -7.61
CA SER A 186 2.80 -15.36 -6.88
C SER A 186 1.32 -15.58 -7.21
N ARG A 187 0.44 -15.49 -6.20
CA ARG A 187 -0.99 -15.30 -6.48
C ARG A 187 -1.12 -13.93 -7.15
N GLU A 188 -1.73 -13.91 -8.33
CA GLU A 188 -2.13 -12.66 -8.96
C GLU A 188 -3.11 -11.94 -8.03
N PHE A 189 -2.69 -10.82 -7.43
CA PHE A 189 -3.56 -9.97 -6.63
C PHE A 189 -4.74 -9.56 -7.53
N ASP A 190 -5.99 -9.80 -7.13
CA ASP A 190 -7.15 -9.69 -8.04
C ASP A 190 -7.21 -8.31 -8.72
N ARG A 191 -6.78 -8.28 -9.99
CA ARG A 191 -6.64 -7.09 -10.83
C ARG A 191 -7.94 -6.69 -11.54
N THR A 192 -9.06 -7.39 -11.28
CA THR A 192 -10.20 -7.39 -12.22
C THR A 192 -11.38 -6.50 -11.86
N ASN A 193 -11.31 -5.70 -10.78
CA ASN A 193 -12.41 -4.78 -10.43
C ASN A 193 -12.07 -3.31 -10.75
N PRO A 194 -12.64 -2.71 -11.82
CA PRO A 194 -12.33 -1.36 -12.28
C PRO A 194 -13.00 -0.23 -11.46
N HIS A 195 -13.55 -0.49 -10.26
CA HIS A 195 -14.14 0.57 -9.45
C HIS A 195 -13.06 1.49 -8.84
N CYS A 196 -12.66 2.51 -9.61
CA CYS A 196 -11.74 3.59 -9.22
C CYS A 196 -12.34 4.58 -8.20
N CYS A 197 -13.62 4.46 -7.81
CA CYS A 197 -14.29 5.40 -6.91
C CYS A 197 -14.83 4.70 -5.67
N GLY A 198 -14.15 4.84 -4.54
CA GLY A 198 -14.69 4.53 -3.22
C GLY A 198 -15.62 5.65 -2.75
N ALA A 199 -16.86 5.67 -3.22
CA ALA A 199 -17.95 6.15 -2.37
C ALA A 199 -18.42 4.92 -1.60
N GLY A 200 -18.22 4.90 -0.27
CA GLY A 200 -18.79 3.86 0.56
C GLY A 200 -20.30 3.83 0.33
N ASP A 201 -20.82 2.70 -0.15
CA ASP A 201 -22.25 2.45 -0.23
C ASP A 201 -22.82 2.37 1.19
N VAL A 202 -23.14 3.53 1.76
CA VAL A 202 -24.12 3.62 2.83
C VAL A 202 -25.47 3.35 2.15
N ALA A 203 -25.96 2.13 2.29
CA ALA A 203 -27.29 1.76 1.84
C ALA A 203 -28.33 2.82 2.29
N PRO A 204 -29.16 3.37 1.38
CA PRO A 204 -30.20 4.30 1.79
C PRO A 204 -31.22 3.53 2.62
N SER A 205 -31.30 3.85 3.91
CA SER A 205 -32.44 3.50 4.75
C SER A 205 -33.70 4.06 4.12
N THR A 206 -34.54 3.17 3.61
CA THR A 206 -35.84 3.50 3.02
C THR A 206 -36.70 4.26 4.03
N PRO A 207 -37.35 5.38 3.68
CA PRO A 207 -38.38 5.96 4.52
C PRO A 207 -39.62 5.06 4.44
N GLY A 208 -40.06 4.57 5.60
CA GLY A 208 -41.33 3.86 5.72
C GLY A 208 -42.48 4.75 5.25
N THR A 209 -43.12 4.36 4.16
CA THR A 209 -44.31 5.01 3.64
C THR A 209 -45.49 4.68 4.56
N ASN A 210 -45.98 5.71 5.27
CA ASN A 210 -47.31 5.70 5.87
C ASN A 210 -48.38 5.71 4.77
N GLY A 211 -49.36 4.82 4.90
CA GLY A 211 -50.64 4.90 4.21
C GLY A 211 -51.47 3.62 4.36
N PRO A 212 -52.79 3.69 4.14
CA PRO A 212 -53.75 4.55 4.83
C PRO A 212 -54.79 3.70 5.59
N GLY A 213 -55.58 4.35 6.46
CA GLY A 213 -56.67 3.71 7.19
C GLY A 213 -57.77 3.12 6.29
N GLY A 214 -58.42 2.09 6.81
CA GLY A 214 -59.65 1.47 6.31
C GLY A 214 -60.13 0.38 7.27
N PRO A 215 -61.45 0.11 7.37
CA PRO A 215 -62.14 0.15 8.68
C PRO A 215 -62.45 -1.22 9.34
N PHE A 216 -62.81 -1.10 10.63
CA PHE A 216 -63.57 -1.98 11.55
C PHE A 216 -64.49 -3.06 10.93
N PRO A 217 -64.76 -4.18 11.64
CA PRO A 217 -65.64 -4.21 12.83
C PRO A 217 -64.98 -4.67 14.14
#